data_AF-A0A1I0RC14-F1
#
_entry.id   AF-A0A1I0RC14-F1
#
_cell.length_a   1.000
_cell.length_b   1.000
_cell.length_c   1.000
_cell.angle_alpha   90.00
_cell.angle_beta   90.00
_cell.angle_gamma   90.00
#
_symmetry.space_group_name_H-M   'P 1'
#
loop_
_entity.id
_entity.type
_entity.pdbx_description
1 polymer ?
#
loop_
_entity_poly.entity_id
_entity_poly.type
_entity_poly.pdbx_seq_one_letter_code
_entity_poly.pdbx_strand_id
1 'polypeptide(L)'
;MINIITLSTGETVTFDEDLEVFAGKIKWLEDEVELFLAPDKNSDTADYSVDIFEEILQNPKKWDTTAREYVAGYLQMHFPEMMNVDGNELTHEDVKYFPELECIFIGPDRSMEFSFSDCSLLNGKQLIACGKYGNGFDVCKIERRFD
;
A
#
# COMPACT_ATOMS: atom_id res chain seq x y z
N MET A 1 -1.66 -26.78 9.74
CA MET A 1 -0.45 -26.73 8.89
C MET A 1 -0.23 -25.25 8.64
N ILE A 2 0.96 -24.70 8.88
CA ILE A 2 1.19 -23.26 8.65
C ILE A 2 1.33 -23.08 7.14
N ASN A 3 0.43 -22.33 6.51
CA ASN A 3 0.50 -22.01 5.09
C ASN A 3 1.48 -20.85 4.93
N ILE A 4 2.64 -21.13 4.32
CA ILE A 4 3.74 -20.17 4.11
C ILE A 4 4.01 -20.07 2.61
N ILE A 5 4.16 -18.84 2.12
CA ILE A 5 4.58 -18.56 0.75
C ILE A 5 5.95 -17.87 0.81
N THR A 6 6.87 -18.27 -0.07
CA THR A 6 8.17 -17.60 -0.26
C THR A 6 8.13 -16.80 -1.56
N LEU A 7 8.43 -15.52 -1.48
CA LEU A 7 8.46 -14.58 -2.61
C LEU A 7 9.79 -14.70 -3.37
N SER A 8 9.86 -14.17 -4.59
CA SER A 8 11.09 -14.18 -5.41
C SER A 8 12.26 -13.43 -4.77
N THR A 9 11.94 -12.48 -3.91
CA THR A 9 12.88 -11.67 -3.12
C THR A 9 13.46 -12.43 -1.92
N GLY A 10 12.87 -13.58 -1.56
CA GLY A 10 13.30 -14.46 -0.48
C GLY A 10 12.59 -14.23 0.86
N GLU A 11 11.83 -13.14 1.02
CA GLU A 11 10.92 -12.97 2.15
C GLU A 11 9.76 -13.96 2.09
N THR A 12 9.15 -14.18 3.26
CA THR A 12 8.04 -15.11 3.43
C THR A 12 6.81 -14.42 3.98
N VAL A 13 5.64 -14.77 3.47
CA VAL A 13 4.34 -14.41 4.05
C VAL A 13 3.67 -15.65 4.63
N THR A 14 2.94 -15.47 5.72
CA THR A 14 2.25 -16.55 6.44
C THR A 14 0.77 -16.25 6.50
N PHE A 15 -0.08 -17.27 6.33
CA PHE A 15 -1.52 -17.11 6.47
C PHE A 15 -1.89 -16.71 7.90
N ASP A 16 -2.55 -15.57 8.03
CA ASP A 16 -3.13 -15.02 9.25
C ASP A 16 -4.62 -15.41 9.29
N GLU A 17 -4.99 -16.25 10.26
CA GLU A 17 -6.36 -16.76 10.40
C GLU A 17 -7.34 -15.68 10.88
N ASP A 18 -6.88 -14.67 11.63
CA ASP A 18 -7.74 -13.61 12.16
C ASP A 18 -8.10 -12.59 11.07
N LEU A 19 -7.16 -12.35 10.16
CA LEU A 19 -7.33 -11.41 9.04
C LEU A 19 -7.75 -12.10 7.73
N GLU A 20 -7.76 -13.43 7.68
CA GLU A 20 -8.04 -14.24 6.49
C GLU A 20 -7.16 -13.87 5.26
N VAL A 21 -5.89 -13.51 5.49
CA VAL A 21 -4.93 -13.09 4.45
C VAL A 21 -3.54 -13.65 4.72
N PHE A 22 -2.70 -13.72 3.69
CA PHE A 22 -1.27 -13.95 3.89
C PHE A 22 -0.58 -12.64 4.25
N ALA A 23 0.07 -12.58 5.40
CA ALA A 23 0.74 -11.40 5.92
C ALA A 23 2.24 -11.64 6.10
N GLY A 24 3.03 -10.62 5.86
CA GLY A 24 4.46 -10.62 6.14
C GLY A 24 5.08 -9.25 5.93
N LYS A 25 6.40 -9.18 6.05
CA LYS A 25 7.15 -7.95 5.81
C LYS A 25 8.10 -8.14 4.65
N ILE A 26 8.21 -7.11 3.82
CA ILE A 26 9.06 -7.09 2.64
C ILE A 26 9.96 -5.86 2.65
N LYS A 27 11.08 -5.94 1.94
CA LYS A 27 11.85 -4.77 1.57
C LYS A 27 11.23 -4.12 0.33
N TRP A 28 10.65 -2.95 0.51
CA TRP A 28 10.13 -2.12 -0.57
C TRP A 28 11.04 -0.90 -0.76
N LEU A 29 11.81 -0.90 -1.85
CA LEU A 29 12.87 0.09 -2.07
C LEU A 29 13.89 0.09 -0.91
N GLU A 30 13.97 1.17 -0.15
CA GLU A 30 14.87 1.33 1.00
C GLU A 30 14.18 1.02 2.34
N ASP A 31 12.86 0.83 2.33
CA ASP A 31 12.01 0.71 3.51
C ASP A 31 11.52 -0.72 3.75
N GLU A 32 11.12 -1.02 4.99
CA GLU A 32 10.40 -2.25 5.35
C GLU A 32 8.90 -1.96 5.37
N VAL A 33 8.12 -2.73 4.61
CA VAL A 33 6.67 -2.50 4.39
C VAL A 33 5.92 -3.79 4.68
N GLU A 34 4.73 -3.68 5.29
CA GLU A 34 3.83 -4.82 5.45
C GLU A 34 3.21 -5.22 4.11
N LEU A 35 3.19 -6.52 3.82
CA LEU A 35 2.55 -7.08 2.64
C LEU A 35 1.41 -7.97 3.06
N PHE A 36 0.24 -7.73 2.45
CA PHE A 36 -0.94 -8.56 2.58
C PHE A 36 -1.36 -9.09 1.21
N LEU A 37 -1.49 -10.40 1.08
CA LEU A 37 -1.98 -11.07 -0.12
C LEU A 37 -3.29 -11.77 0.22
N ALA A 38 -4.38 -11.37 -0.42
CA ALA A 38 -5.64 -12.05 -0.23
C ALA A 38 -5.63 -13.43 -0.90
N PRO A 39 -6.26 -14.44 -0.27
CA PRO A 39 -6.33 -15.78 -0.82
C PRO A 39 -7.17 -15.83 -2.09
N ASP A 40 -6.90 -16.82 -2.93
CA ASP A 40 -7.69 -17.10 -4.12
C ASP A 40 -9.08 -17.57 -3.71
N LYS A 41 -10.08 -17.27 -4.55
CA LYS A 41 -11.47 -17.56 -4.23
C LYS A 41 -11.69 -19.07 -3.98
N ASN A 42 -12.17 -19.41 -2.79
CA ASN A 42 -12.39 -20.79 -2.33
C ASN A 42 -11.11 -21.65 -2.30
N SER A 43 -9.95 -21.03 -2.05
CA SER A 43 -8.66 -21.73 -1.93
C SER A 43 -7.91 -21.25 -0.70
N ASP A 44 -6.99 -22.10 -0.21
CA ASP A 44 -6.02 -21.75 0.83
C ASP A 44 -4.68 -21.27 0.22
N THR A 45 -4.69 -20.91 -1.08
CA THR A 45 -3.56 -20.38 -1.84
C THR A 45 -3.75 -18.88 -2.09
N ALA A 46 -2.71 -18.18 -2.51
CA ALA A 46 -2.79 -16.79 -2.94
C ALA A 46 -2.03 -16.60 -4.27
N ASP A 47 -2.08 -17.59 -5.16
CA ASP A 47 -1.23 -17.66 -6.35
C ASP A 47 -1.48 -16.44 -7.26
N TYR A 48 -2.73 -16.02 -7.42
CA TYR A 48 -3.05 -14.84 -8.23
C TYR A 48 -2.51 -13.54 -7.61
N SER A 49 -2.65 -13.39 -6.29
CA SER A 49 -2.16 -12.21 -5.58
C SER A 49 -0.63 -12.16 -5.57
N VAL A 50 0.03 -13.32 -5.43
CA VAL A 50 1.50 -13.46 -5.54
C VAL A 50 1.96 -13.07 -6.94
N ASP A 51 1.39 -13.65 -8.00
CA ASP A 51 1.78 -13.35 -9.38
C ASP A 51 1.72 -11.84 -9.68
N ILE A 52 0.67 -11.17 -9.20
CA ILE A 52 0.50 -9.72 -9.39
C ILE A 52 1.53 -8.93 -8.59
N PHE A 53 1.83 -9.34 -7.36
CA PHE A 53 2.84 -8.69 -6.54
C PHE A 53 4.24 -8.83 -7.15
N GLU A 54 4.58 -10.02 -7.67
CA GLU A 54 5.85 -10.30 -8.36
C GLU A 54 6.03 -9.45 -9.61
N GLU A 55 4.95 -9.20 -10.35
CA GLU A 55 4.93 -8.29 -11.49
C GLU A 55 5.12 -6.82 -11.07
N ILE A 56 4.53 -6.41 -9.95
CA ILE A 56 4.74 -5.08 -9.35
C ILE A 56 6.21 -4.90 -8.94
N LEU A 57 6.82 -5.92 -8.35
CA LEU A 57 8.23 -5.94 -7.94
C LEU A 57 9.23 -5.80 -9.09
N GLN A 58 8.82 -6.00 -10.34
CA GLN A 58 9.69 -5.72 -11.50
C GLN A 58 9.95 -4.22 -11.68
N ASN A 59 9.10 -3.34 -11.13
CA ASN A 59 9.30 -1.90 -11.20
C ASN A 59 8.72 -1.17 -9.96
N PRO A 60 9.28 -1.40 -8.76
CA PRO A 60 8.73 -0.88 -7.51
C PRO A 60 8.74 0.64 -7.49
N LYS A 61 9.78 1.28 -8.06
CA LYS A 61 9.88 2.76 -8.14
C LYS A 61 8.72 3.38 -8.90
N LYS A 62 8.30 2.77 -10.01
CA LYS A 62 7.15 3.26 -10.79
C LYS A 62 5.88 3.21 -9.96
N TRP A 63 5.62 2.07 -9.31
CA TRP A 63 4.39 1.87 -8.52
C TRP A 63 4.35 2.79 -7.30
N ASP A 64 5.48 2.88 -6.58
CA ASP A 64 5.64 3.78 -5.44
C ASP A 64 5.40 5.24 -5.82
N THR A 65 6.10 5.72 -6.87
CA THR A 65 5.94 7.10 -7.36
C THR A 65 4.48 7.36 -7.76
N THR A 66 3.84 6.43 -8.47
CA THR A 66 2.45 6.61 -8.92
C THR A 66 1.49 6.67 -7.73
N ALA A 67 1.62 5.78 -6.74
CA ALA A 67 0.79 5.80 -5.54
C ALA A 67 0.93 7.13 -4.79
N ARG A 68 2.17 7.61 -4.61
CA ARG A 68 2.47 8.87 -3.94
C ARG A 68 1.90 10.09 -4.65
N GLU A 69 1.89 10.11 -5.97
CA GLU A 69 1.24 11.19 -6.76
C GLU A 69 -0.27 11.26 -6.48
N TYR A 70 -0.95 10.11 -6.40
CA TYR A 70 -2.37 10.06 -6.06
C TYR A 70 -2.64 10.55 -4.64
N VAL A 71 -1.80 10.13 -3.68
CA VAL A 71 -1.91 10.59 -2.29
C VAL A 71 -1.64 12.09 -2.18
N ALA A 72 -0.62 12.61 -2.87
CA ALA A 72 -0.29 14.03 -2.88
C ALA A 72 -1.42 14.88 -3.46
N GLY A 73 -1.95 14.47 -4.62
CA GLY A 73 -3.08 15.15 -5.24
C GLY A 73 -4.32 15.17 -4.34
N TYR A 74 -4.61 14.04 -3.69
CA TYR A 74 -5.71 13.96 -2.73
C TYR A 74 -5.51 14.89 -1.53
N LEU A 75 -4.33 14.85 -0.91
CA LEU A 75 -4.00 15.70 0.23
C LEU A 75 -4.10 17.18 -0.11
N GLN A 76 -3.58 17.62 -1.25
CA GLN A 76 -3.67 19.01 -1.66
C GLN A 76 -5.11 19.46 -1.96
N MET A 77 -5.94 18.57 -2.51
CA MET A 77 -7.33 18.87 -2.80
C MET A 77 -8.17 19.03 -1.53
N HIS A 78 -7.93 18.18 -0.53
CA HIS A 78 -8.73 18.11 0.70
C HIS A 78 -8.15 18.92 1.88
N PHE A 79 -6.84 19.19 1.85
CA PHE A 79 -6.10 19.92 2.88
C PHE A 79 -5.15 20.95 2.23
N PRO A 80 -5.69 21.95 1.50
CA PRO A 80 -4.86 22.92 0.77
C PRO A 80 -4.01 23.82 1.67
N GLU A 81 -4.33 23.90 2.96
CA GLU A 81 -3.62 24.73 3.95
C GLU A 81 -2.50 23.95 4.69
N MET A 82 -2.05 22.81 4.15
CA MET A 82 -0.96 22.06 4.74
C MET A 82 0.34 22.88 4.80
N MET A 83 0.92 22.95 6.00
CA MET A 83 2.16 23.66 6.27
C MET A 83 3.18 22.73 6.95
N ASN A 84 4.47 23.00 6.73
CA ASN A 84 5.54 22.36 7.50
C ASN A 84 5.60 22.90 8.93
N VAL A 85 6.51 22.33 9.74
CA VAL A 85 6.73 22.70 11.15
C VAL A 85 7.12 24.17 11.35
N ASP A 86 7.64 24.82 10.31
CA ASP A 86 8.03 26.23 10.32
C ASP A 86 6.91 27.16 9.82
N GLY A 87 5.72 26.61 9.51
CA GLY A 87 4.56 27.37 9.05
C GLY A 87 4.62 27.77 7.57
N ASN A 88 5.48 27.14 6.76
CA ASN A 88 5.51 27.36 5.32
C ASN A 88 4.58 26.39 4.60
N GLU A 89 3.90 26.86 3.56
CA GLU A 89 3.08 26.02 2.68
C GLU A 89 3.92 24.86 2.10
N LEU A 90 3.35 23.66 2.11
CA LEU A 90 3.99 22.48 1.52
C LEU A 90 3.81 22.49 -0.01
N THR A 91 4.91 22.31 -0.74
CA THR A 91 4.84 22.08 -2.19
C THR A 91 4.30 20.69 -2.50
N HIS A 92 3.95 20.43 -3.77
CA HIS A 92 3.50 19.10 -4.18
C HIS A 92 4.54 18.00 -3.89
N GLU A 93 5.82 18.28 -4.14
CA GLU A 93 6.90 17.33 -3.85
C GLU A 93 7.05 17.12 -2.33
N ASP A 94 6.82 18.15 -1.50
CA ASP A 94 6.83 17.97 -0.05
C ASP A 94 5.69 17.06 0.41
N VAL A 95 4.47 17.27 -0.10
CA VAL A 95 3.28 16.46 0.26
C VAL A 95 3.43 15.01 -0.22
N LYS A 96 4.06 14.78 -1.36
CA LYS A 96 4.25 13.46 -1.98
C LYS A 96 5.11 12.50 -1.15
N TYR A 97 6.09 13.03 -0.42
CA TYR A 97 6.95 12.23 0.45
C TYR A 97 6.68 12.45 1.93
N PHE A 98 5.65 13.24 2.27
CA PHE A 98 5.24 13.46 3.65
C PHE A 98 4.71 12.19 4.33
N PRO A 99 3.81 11.39 3.71
CA PRO A 99 3.46 10.07 4.23
C PRO A 99 4.49 9.00 3.88
N GLU A 100 4.76 8.12 4.85
CA GLU A 100 5.53 6.88 4.65
C GLU A 100 4.61 5.77 4.16
N LEU A 101 5.09 4.90 3.28
CA LEU A 101 4.32 3.71 2.86
C LEU A 101 4.44 2.66 3.95
N GLU A 102 3.33 2.25 4.54
CA GLU A 102 3.32 1.26 5.64
C GLU A 102 2.92 -0.12 5.16
N CYS A 103 2.01 -0.18 4.19
CA CYS A 103 1.39 -1.44 3.79
C CYS A 103 1.04 -1.48 2.30
N ILE A 104 1.26 -2.65 1.69
CA ILE A 104 0.76 -3.02 0.37
C ILE A 104 -0.22 -4.18 0.51
N PHE A 105 -1.40 -4.06 -0.09
CA PHE A 105 -2.37 -5.15 -0.20
C PHE A 105 -2.62 -5.48 -1.66
N ILE A 106 -2.64 -6.77 -1.99
CA ILE A 106 -2.95 -7.29 -3.33
C ILE A 106 -4.08 -8.31 -3.24
N GLY A 107 -5.11 -8.12 -4.06
CA GLY A 107 -6.24 -9.03 -4.18
C GLY A 107 -6.21 -9.90 -5.44
N PRO A 108 -6.87 -11.07 -5.42
CA PRO A 108 -6.87 -12.02 -6.54
C PRO A 108 -7.63 -11.49 -7.77
N ASP A 109 -8.44 -10.44 -7.62
CA ASP A 109 -9.17 -9.76 -8.69
C ASP A 109 -8.38 -8.60 -9.33
N ARG A 110 -7.07 -8.58 -9.08
CA ARG A 110 -6.13 -7.51 -9.47
C ARG A 110 -6.29 -6.20 -8.72
N SER A 111 -7.08 -6.15 -7.66
CA SER A 111 -7.06 -5.00 -6.76
C SER A 111 -5.68 -4.83 -6.13
N MET A 112 -5.28 -3.58 -5.96
CA MET A 112 -4.06 -3.20 -5.26
C MET A 112 -4.36 -1.97 -4.41
N GLU A 113 -3.83 -1.98 -3.18
CA GLU A 113 -3.93 -0.86 -2.25
C GLU A 113 -2.55 -0.56 -1.66
N PHE A 114 -2.16 0.71 -1.69
CA PHE A 114 -0.94 1.22 -1.06
C PHE A 114 -1.39 2.13 0.07
N SER A 115 -1.17 1.67 1.30
CA SER A 115 -1.60 2.34 2.54
C SER A 115 -0.42 3.08 3.15
N PHE A 116 -0.65 4.33 3.43
CA PHE A 116 0.32 5.29 3.89
C PHE A 116 0.02 5.73 5.32
N SER A 117 1.09 6.02 6.06
CA SER A 117 1.06 6.43 7.47
C SER A 117 0.06 7.54 7.75
N ASP A 118 -0.49 7.52 8.96
CA ASP A 118 -1.25 8.65 9.50
C ASP A 118 -0.32 9.88 9.59
N CYS A 119 -0.41 10.72 8.59
CA CYS A 119 0.00 12.10 8.71
C CYS A 119 -0.92 12.74 9.75
N SER A 120 -0.38 13.24 10.88
CA SER A 120 -1.07 13.87 12.05
C SER A 120 -2.41 14.60 11.84
N LEU A 121 -2.71 15.01 10.61
CA LEU A 121 -3.97 15.50 10.07
C LEU A 121 -5.11 14.47 10.02
N LEU A 122 -4.86 13.16 10.06
CA LEU A 122 -5.88 12.15 9.73
C LEU A 122 -6.52 11.47 10.96
N ASN A 123 -6.11 11.84 12.18
CA ASN A 123 -6.70 11.36 13.45
C ASN A 123 -6.71 9.83 13.58
N GLY A 124 -5.58 9.18 13.33
CA GLY A 124 -5.41 7.73 13.39
C GLY A 124 -5.97 6.99 12.17
N LYS A 125 -6.15 7.68 11.04
CA LYS A 125 -6.60 7.07 9.77
C LYS A 125 -5.46 7.05 8.77
N GLN A 126 -5.46 6.07 7.88
CA GLN A 126 -4.47 5.93 6.82
C GLN A 126 -4.99 6.53 5.51
N LEU A 127 -4.06 7.02 4.69
CA LEU A 127 -4.32 7.34 3.28
C LEU A 127 -4.08 6.10 2.45
N ILE A 128 -5.05 5.74 1.62
CA ILE A 128 -4.96 4.51 0.83
C ILE A 128 -5.15 4.89 -0.63
N ALA A 129 -4.10 4.70 -1.44
CA ALA A 129 -4.21 4.74 -2.89
C ALA A 129 -4.67 3.37 -3.39
N CYS A 130 -5.82 3.30 -4.05
CA CYS A 130 -6.38 2.05 -4.58
C CYS A 130 -6.44 2.06 -6.10
N GLY A 131 -6.42 0.87 -6.68
CA GLY A 131 -6.67 0.69 -8.10
C GLY A 131 -6.61 -0.77 -8.51
N LYS A 132 -6.34 -1.00 -9.80
CA LYS A 132 -6.15 -2.35 -10.34
C LYS A 132 -4.85 -2.50 -11.12
N TYR A 133 -4.17 -3.63 -10.92
CA TYR A 133 -3.00 -3.98 -11.74
C TYR A 133 -3.39 -4.05 -13.22
N GLY A 134 -2.67 -3.28 -14.05
CA GLY A 134 -2.96 -3.05 -15.46
C GLY A 134 -3.63 -1.70 -15.77
N ASN A 135 -4.42 -1.16 -14.83
CA ASN A 135 -5.07 0.16 -14.99
C ASN A 135 -4.37 1.27 -14.20
N GLY A 136 -3.61 0.92 -13.15
CA GLY A 136 -3.03 1.89 -12.24
C GLY A 136 -3.95 2.20 -11.07
N PHE A 137 -3.54 3.18 -10.26
CA PHE A 137 -4.37 3.76 -9.21
C PHE A 137 -5.44 4.66 -9.84
N ASP A 138 -6.62 4.74 -9.23
CA ASP A 138 -7.74 5.56 -9.70
C ASP A 138 -8.50 6.26 -8.57
N VAL A 139 -8.26 5.87 -7.32
CA VAL A 139 -8.90 6.48 -6.15
C VAL A 139 -7.91 6.60 -4.99
N CYS A 140 -8.08 7.64 -4.19
CA CYS A 140 -7.47 7.74 -2.87
C CYS A 140 -8.57 7.94 -1.82
N LYS A 141 -8.46 7.24 -0.70
CA LYS A 141 -9.44 7.25 0.40
C LYS A 141 -8.75 7.38 1.77
N ILE A 142 -9.49 7.85 2.76
CA ILE A 142 -9.06 7.89 4.16
C ILE A 142 -9.88 6.89 4.95
N GLU A 143 -9.24 5.84 5.49
CA GLU A 143 -9.91 4.79 6.24
C GLU A 143 -9.11 4.40 7.49
N ARG A 144 -9.80 3.81 8.49
CA ARG A 144 -9.12 3.02 9.51
C ARG A 144 -8.97 1.62 8.97
N ARG A 145 -7.75 1.12 8.96
CA ARG A 145 -7.49 -0.24 8.51
C ARG A 145 -7.92 -1.21 9.61
N PHE A 146 -8.74 -2.20 9.25
CA PHE A 146 -9.26 -3.26 10.12
C PHE A 146 -10.34 -2.86 11.16
N ASP A 147 -11.04 -1.72 10.98
CA ASP A 147 -12.24 -1.35 11.76
C ASP A 147 -13.54 -1.96 11.18
#